data_AF-A0A9E6BDE4-F1
#
_entry.id   AF-A0A9E6BDE4-F1
#
_cell.length_a   1.000
_cell.length_b   1.000
_cell.length_c   1.000
_cell.angle_alpha   90.00
_cell.angle_beta   90.00
_cell.angle_gamma   90.00
#
_symmetry.space_group_name_H-M   'P 1'
#
loop_
_entity.id
_entity.type
_entity.pdbx_description
1 polymer ?
#
loop_
_entity_poly.entity_id
_entity_poly.type
_entity_poly.pdbx_seq_one_letter_code
_entity_poly.pdbx_strand_id
1 'polypeptide(L)'
;MAKLSALLQDPELVPYLPETVFYSPENLERMLKDHTLVYVKPDKGRGGERVVAVQLNKDGRYRVHYKTHIQDNMTFDAVRAYLAGVMQVKKSIVQQGIKLLRVKSSPIDLRVHIQKPFNKWEVTGLLVKIAAPGKIVTNLHSGGTLVNFKEGLARAGLKRRKVVKLTDKLIYLGERAAAALNKKYSGLRELGVDFALDQEGRPWILEVNTRPQFPKGDKRVDQYHRIIVNK
;
A
#
# COMPACT_ATOMS: atom_id res chain seq x y z
N MET A 1 10.71 4.90 5.22
CA MET A 1 10.82 6.26 5.79
C MET A 1 11.36 7.31 4.83
N ALA A 2 12.48 7.08 4.12
CA ALA A 2 13.07 8.14 3.26
C ALA A 2 12.13 8.68 2.15
N LYS A 3 11.35 7.79 1.52
CA LYS A 3 10.32 8.17 0.52
C LYS A 3 9.13 8.86 1.17
N LEU A 4 8.63 8.32 2.30
CA LEU A 4 7.53 8.91 3.06
C LEU A 4 7.85 10.34 3.51
N SER A 5 9.08 10.62 3.96
CA SER A 5 9.46 11.97 4.38
C SER A 5 9.46 12.99 3.24
N ALA A 6 9.62 12.55 1.97
CA ALA A 6 9.42 13.43 0.82
C ALA A 6 7.94 13.76 0.60
N LEU A 7 7.06 12.77 0.77
CA LEU A 7 5.62 12.95 0.59
C LEU A 7 5.01 13.82 1.70
N LEU A 8 5.53 13.73 2.92
CA LEU A 8 5.09 14.56 4.06
C LEU A 8 5.39 16.06 3.88
N GLN A 9 6.26 16.45 2.94
CA GLN A 9 6.50 17.86 2.61
C GLN A 9 5.36 18.46 1.76
N ASP A 10 4.43 17.64 1.28
CA ASP A 10 3.28 18.06 0.51
C ASP A 10 2.02 18.03 1.39
N PRO A 11 1.48 19.18 1.83
CA PRO A 11 0.32 19.23 2.73
C PRO A 11 -0.93 18.56 2.18
N GLU A 12 -1.06 18.44 0.86
CA GLU A 12 -2.21 17.80 0.24
C GLU A 12 -2.10 16.28 0.21
N LEU A 13 -0.89 15.72 0.35
CA LEU A 13 -0.69 14.28 0.47
C LEU A 13 -0.89 13.80 1.91
N VAL A 14 -0.56 14.62 2.91
CA VAL A 14 -0.61 14.27 4.34
C VAL A 14 -1.93 13.57 4.75
N PRO A 15 -3.13 14.04 4.35
CA PRO A 15 -4.39 13.38 4.71
C PRO A 15 -4.59 11.98 4.12
N TYR A 16 -3.74 11.58 3.17
CA TYR A 16 -3.81 10.29 2.46
C TYR A 16 -2.61 9.40 2.79
N LEU A 17 -1.75 9.79 3.74
CA LEU A 17 -0.63 8.99 4.21
C LEU A 17 -1.01 8.34 5.55
N PRO A 18 -0.87 7.02 5.69
CA PRO A 18 -1.05 6.37 6.98
C PRO A 18 0.04 6.82 7.94
N GLU A 19 -0.31 7.06 9.21
CA GLU A 19 0.69 7.35 10.24
C GLU A 19 1.73 6.22 10.26
N THR A 20 3.01 6.60 10.25
CA THR A 20 4.11 5.63 10.19
C THR A 20 5.25 6.10 11.06
N VAL A 21 5.71 5.21 11.94
CA VAL A 21 6.83 5.45 12.85
C VAL A 21 7.85 4.33 12.77
N PHE A 22 9.09 4.59 13.20
CA PHE A 22 10.05 3.51 13.38
C PHE A 22 9.60 2.55 14.47
N TYR A 23 9.88 1.27 14.29
CA TYR A 23 9.56 0.27 15.29
C TYR A 23 10.34 0.50 16.57
N SER A 24 9.60 0.62 17.67
CA SER A 24 10.04 0.34 19.04
C SER A 24 8.86 -0.30 19.77
N PRO A 25 9.07 -1.01 20.90
CA PRO A 25 7.96 -1.52 21.70
C PRO A 25 6.94 -0.42 22.07
N GLU A 26 7.42 0.76 22.45
CA GLU A 26 6.61 1.90 22.87
C GLU A 26 5.79 2.44 21.70
N ASN A 27 6.43 2.61 20.53
CA ASN A 27 5.75 3.04 19.31
C ASN A 27 4.73 2.00 18.83
N LEU A 28 5.03 0.70 18.93
CA LEU A 28 4.07 -0.36 18.58
C LEU A 28 2.85 -0.28 19.48
N GLU A 29 3.05 -0.19 20.79
CA GLU A 29 1.96 -0.12 21.76
C GLU A 29 1.11 1.13 21.56
N ARG A 30 1.74 2.30 21.42
CA ARG A 30 1.05 3.58 21.14
C ARG A 30 0.22 3.48 19.86
N MET A 31 0.83 3.06 18.75
CA MET A 31 0.14 2.95 17.46
C MET A 31 -1.04 1.97 17.50
N LEU A 32 -0.95 0.88 18.28
CA LEU A 32 -2.05 -0.06 18.49
C LEU A 32 -3.20 0.55 19.30
N LYS A 33 -2.91 1.39 20.28
CA LYS A 33 -3.94 2.15 21.03
C LYS A 33 -4.63 3.18 20.13
N ASP A 34 -3.86 3.90 19.32
CA ASP A 34 -4.38 4.97 18.47
C ASP A 34 -5.19 4.44 17.28
N HIS A 35 -4.77 3.32 16.66
CA HIS A 35 -5.33 2.86 15.38
C HIS A 35 -6.00 1.48 15.41
N THR A 36 -5.89 0.72 16.51
CA THR A 36 -6.37 -0.68 16.70
C THR A 36 -5.80 -1.74 15.76
N LEU A 37 -5.37 -1.38 14.55
CA LEU A 37 -4.72 -2.25 13.58
C LEU A 37 -3.46 -1.54 13.09
N VAL A 38 -2.34 -2.25 13.06
CA VAL A 38 -1.07 -1.77 12.51
C VAL A 38 -0.42 -2.84 11.65
N TYR A 39 0.40 -2.41 10.70
CA TYR A 39 1.30 -3.26 9.95
C TYR A 39 2.74 -3.01 10.41
N VAL A 40 3.42 -4.07 10.82
CA VAL A 40 4.85 -4.07 11.05
C VAL A 40 5.54 -4.62 9.81
N LYS A 41 6.46 -3.84 9.23
CA LYS A 41 7.17 -4.22 8.00
C LYS A 41 8.58 -3.60 7.96
N PRO A 42 9.54 -4.21 7.24
CA PRO A 42 10.87 -3.61 7.05
C PRO A 42 10.78 -2.20 6.43
N ASP A 43 11.63 -1.28 6.88
CA ASP A 43 11.75 0.07 6.28
C ASP A 43 12.20 -0.01 4.81
N LYS A 44 13.10 -0.96 4.54
CA LYS A 44 13.60 -1.32 3.22
C LYS A 44 13.21 -2.76 2.93
N GLY A 45 12.18 -2.95 2.12
CA GLY A 45 11.72 -4.26 1.69
C GLY A 45 11.34 -4.27 0.21
N ARG A 46 11.12 -5.47 -0.34
CA ARG A 46 10.52 -5.69 -1.65
C ARG A 46 9.49 -6.81 -1.52
N GLY A 47 8.54 -6.89 -2.44
CA GLY A 47 7.67 -8.08 -2.55
C GLY A 47 6.57 -8.22 -1.48
N GLY A 48 6.46 -7.31 -0.51
CA GLY A 48 5.55 -7.49 0.63
C GLY A 48 6.00 -8.63 1.58
N GLU A 49 7.27 -9.03 1.46
CA GLU A 49 7.86 -10.00 2.38
C GLU A 49 7.96 -9.41 3.79
N ARG A 50 7.61 -10.21 4.79
CA ARG A 50 7.67 -9.82 6.23
C ARG A 50 6.75 -8.66 6.60
N VAL A 51 5.55 -8.60 6.02
CA VAL A 51 4.47 -7.74 6.51
C VAL A 51 3.63 -8.53 7.52
N VAL A 52 3.59 -8.06 8.76
CA VAL A 52 2.79 -8.64 9.84
C VAL A 52 1.70 -7.65 10.23
N ALA A 53 0.44 -8.08 10.21
CA ALA A 53 -0.64 -7.30 10.79
C ALA A 53 -0.77 -7.65 12.27
N VAL A 54 -0.87 -6.62 13.11
CA VAL A 54 -1.16 -6.75 14.54
C VAL A 54 -2.42 -5.95 14.83
N GLN A 55 -3.40 -6.59 15.44
CA GLN A 55 -4.69 -5.99 15.80
C GLN A 55 -4.92 -6.10 17.31
N LEU A 56 -5.26 -4.99 17.94
CA LEU A 56 -5.75 -4.92 19.31
C LEU A 56 -7.26 -5.21 19.32
N ASN A 57 -7.66 -6.26 20.03
CA ASN A 57 -9.05 -6.64 20.22
C ASN A 57 -9.67 -5.89 21.41
N LYS A 58 -11.01 -5.90 21.48
CA LYS A 58 -11.77 -5.21 22.54
C LYS A 58 -11.50 -5.76 23.94
N ASP A 59 -11.04 -7.00 24.05
CA ASP A 59 -10.68 -7.67 25.30
C ASP A 59 -9.25 -7.35 25.76
N GLY A 60 -8.54 -6.46 25.05
CA GLY A 60 -7.16 -6.08 25.36
C GLY A 60 -6.11 -7.10 24.89
N ARG A 61 -6.53 -8.17 24.20
CA ARG A 61 -5.61 -9.15 23.59
C ARG A 61 -5.29 -8.78 22.14
N TYR A 62 -4.27 -9.43 21.60
CA TYR A 62 -3.80 -9.16 20.25
C TYR A 62 -4.05 -10.33 19.30
N ARG A 63 -4.44 -10.00 18.08
CA ARG A 63 -4.44 -10.88 16.92
C ARG A 63 -3.24 -10.56 16.03
N VAL A 64 -2.45 -11.56 15.67
CA VAL A 64 -1.32 -11.43 14.75
C VAL A 64 -1.60 -12.24 13.49
N HIS A 65 -1.45 -11.60 12.33
CA HIS A 65 -1.59 -12.26 11.03
C HIS A 65 -0.32 -12.08 10.21
N TYR A 66 0.32 -13.19 9.86
CA TYR A 66 1.47 -13.24 8.98
C TYR A 66 1.27 -14.29 7.88
N LYS A 67 1.40 -13.89 6.61
CA LYS A 67 1.12 -14.72 5.43
C LYS A 67 -0.32 -15.25 5.46
N THR A 68 -0.51 -16.51 5.84
CA THR A 68 -1.81 -17.20 5.99
C THR A 68 -2.02 -17.70 7.42
N HIS A 69 -1.07 -17.47 8.32
CA HIS A 69 -1.13 -17.89 9.72
C HIS A 69 -1.71 -16.77 10.57
N ILE A 70 -2.67 -17.14 11.40
CA ILE A 70 -3.32 -16.25 12.37
C ILE A 70 -3.06 -16.83 13.76
N GLN A 71 -2.60 -15.97 14.66
CA GLN A 71 -2.53 -16.25 16.09
C GLN A 71 -3.44 -15.25 16.82
N ASP A 72 -4.25 -15.76 17.72
CA ASP A 72 -5.25 -15.00 18.47
C ASP A 72 -4.95 -15.02 19.96
N ASN A 73 -5.63 -14.14 20.69
CA ASN A 73 -5.57 -14.04 22.15
C ASN A 73 -4.15 -13.87 22.72
N MET A 74 -3.24 -13.25 21.95
CA MET A 74 -1.86 -13.04 22.36
C MET A 74 -1.75 -11.93 23.39
N THR A 75 -0.76 -12.03 24.29
CA THR A 75 -0.31 -10.92 25.12
C THR A 75 0.60 -9.99 24.33
N PHE A 76 0.82 -8.76 24.81
CA PHE A 76 1.74 -7.84 24.13
C PHE A 76 3.17 -8.40 24.04
N ASP A 77 3.65 -9.04 25.10
CA ASP A 77 4.97 -9.69 25.10
C ASP A 77 5.07 -10.84 24.10
N ALA A 78 4.00 -11.64 23.95
CA ALA A 78 3.94 -12.68 22.93
C ALA A 78 3.99 -12.10 21.51
N VAL A 79 3.33 -10.95 21.26
CA VAL A 79 3.44 -10.24 19.98
C VAL A 79 4.87 -9.79 19.72
N ARG A 80 5.55 -9.19 20.71
CA ARG A 80 6.95 -8.74 20.56
C ARG A 80 7.88 -9.91 20.26
N ALA A 81 7.73 -11.03 20.98
CA ALA A 81 8.50 -12.24 20.74
C ALA A 81 8.24 -12.81 19.34
N TYR A 82 6.98 -12.85 18.90
CA TYR A 82 6.61 -13.27 17.55
C TYR A 82 7.28 -12.41 16.48
N LEU A 83 7.21 -11.07 16.60
CA LEU A 83 7.81 -10.14 15.67
C LEU A 83 9.34 -10.31 15.58
N ALA A 84 10.01 -10.52 16.71
CA ALA A 84 11.44 -10.79 16.76
C ALA A 84 11.84 -12.09 16.04
N GLY A 85 10.96 -13.11 16.07
CA GLY A 85 11.18 -14.38 15.38
C GLY A 85 11.00 -14.32 13.86
N VAL A 86 10.13 -13.42 13.35
CA VAL A 86 9.80 -13.35 11.91
C VAL A 86 10.54 -12.26 11.14
N MET A 87 11.12 -11.26 11.80
CA MET A 87 11.80 -10.15 11.13
C MET A 87 12.89 -9.46 11.95
N GLN A 88 13.76 -8.71 11.26
CA GLN A 88 14.70 -7.79 11.89
C GLN A 88 13.98 -6.52 12.36
N VAL A 89 13.36 -6.59 13.53
CA VAL A 89 12.51 -5.53 14.10
C VAL A 89 13.20 -4.16 14.20
N LYS A 90 14.52 -4.12 14.48
CA LYS A 90 15.31 -2.87 14.57
C LYS A 90 15.41 -2.07 13.26
N LYS A 91 15.09 -2.68 12.11
CA LYS A 91 15.08 -2.02 10.79
C LYS A 91 13.66 -1.94 10.21
N SER A 92 12.65 -2.00 11.07
CA SER A 92 11.24 -2.05 10.69
C SER A 92 10.51 -0.77 11.08
N ILE A 93 9.32 -0.60 10.52
CA ILE A 93 8.39 0.47 10.81
C ILE A 93 7.07 -0.12 11.32
N VAL A 94 6.33 0.68 12.08
CA VAL A 94 4.93 0.44 12.43
C VAL A 94 4.10 1.45 11.65
N GLN A 95 3.19 0.95 10.82
CA GLN A 95 2.32 1.76 9.98
C GLN A 95 0.86 1.52 10.38
N GLN A 96 0.07 2.58 10.46
CA GLN A 96 -1.38 2.53 10.64
C GLN A 96 -2.01 1.53 9.65
N GLY A 97 -2.83 0.63 10.18
CA GLY A 97 -3.57 -0.33 9.41
C GLY A 97 -4.84 0.27 8.82
N ILE A 98 -5.05 0.05 7.52
CA ILE A 98 -6.27 0.45 6.82
C ILE A 98 -7.20 -0.74 6.70
N LYS A 99 -8.48 -0.57 7.05
CA LYS A 99 -9.51 -1.58 6.79
C LYS A 99 -9.82 -1.62 5.30
N LEU A 100 -9.10 -2.48 4.58
CA LEU A 100 -9.14 -2.51 3.13
C LEU A 100 -10.51 -2.91 2.58
N LEU A 101 -10.89 -2.26 1.49
CA LEU A 101 -11.92 -2.70 0.57
C LEU A 101 -11.57 -4.10 0.04
N ARG A 102 -12.61 -4.90 -0.27
CA ARG A 102 -12.45 -6.32 -0.60
C ARG A 102 -13.26 -6.71 -1.83
N VAL A 103 -12.73 -7.67 -2.57
CA VAL A 103 -13.51 -8.50 -3.50
C VAL A 103 -13.77 -9.82 -2.80
N LYS A 104 -15.04 -10.11 -2.48
CA LYS A 104 -15.41 -11.18 -1.55
C LYS A 104 -14.66 -11.00 -0.22
N SER A 105 -13.84 -11.97 0.19
CA SER A 105 -13.00 -11.90 1.40
C SER A 105 -11.58 -11.40 1.12
N SER A 106 -11.15 -11.26 -0.13
CA SER A 106 -9.79 -10.87 -0.46
C SER A 106 -9.61 -9.35 -0.46
N PRO A 107 -8.64 -8.78 0.28
CA PRO A 107 -8.33 -7.37 0.20
C PRO A 107 -7.81 -6.99 -1.18
N ILE A 108 -8.06 -5.74 -1.56
CA ILE A 108 -7.51 -5.16 -2.78
C ILE A 108 -6.64 -3.96 -2.50
N ASP A 109 -5.68 -3.72 -3.38
CA ASP A 109 -4.97 -2.46 -3.50
C ASP A 109 -4.91 -2.03 -4.97
N LEU A 110 -4.56 -0.78 -5.20
CA LEU A 110 -4.50 -0.15 -6.50
C LEU A 110 -3.07 0.20 -6.84
N ARG A 111 -2.66 -0.07 -8.08
CA ARG A 111 -1.38 0.39 -8.63
C ARG A 111 -1.64 1.48 -9.65
N VAL A 112 -1.04 2.65 -9.42
CA VAL A 112 -1.01 3.77 -10.37
C VAL A 112 0.40 3.86 -10.95
N HIS A 113 0.52 3.64 -12.26
CA HIS A 113 1.75 3.83 -13.00
C HIS A 113 1.81 5.27 -13.51
N ILE A 114 2.96 5.92 -13.29
CA ILE A 114 3.16 7.32 -13.62
C ILE A 114 4.49 7.45 -14.34
N GLN A 115 4.49 8.17 -15.46
CA GLN A 115 5.66 8.37 -16.30
C GLN A 115 5.87 9.86 -16.57
N LYS A 116 7.12 10.24 -16.76
CA LYS A 116 7.54 11.59 -17.10
C LYS A 116 8.33 11.50 -18.41
N PRO A 117 7.65 11.55 -19.57
CA PRO A 117 8.33 11.46 -20.87
C PRO A 117 9.28 12.65 -21.06
N PHE A 118 8.82 13.85 -20.70
CA PHE A 118 9.58 15.10 -20.74
C PHE A 118 9.63 15.75 -19.36
N ASN A 119 8.88 16.84 -19.16
CA ASN A 119 8.88 17.63 -17.92
C ASN A 119 7.61 17.47 -17.08
N LYS A 120 6.57 16.82 -17.62
CA LYS A 120 5.28 16.61 -16.94
C LYS A 120 5.10 15.15 -16.56
N TRP A 121 4.60 14.91 -15.36
CA TRP A 121 4.16 13.59 -14.90
C TRP A 121 2.78 13.28 -15.47
N GLU A 122 2.59 12.05 -15.93
CA GLU A 122 1.35 11.57 -16.52
C GLU A 122 1.04 10.17 -15.97
N VAL A 123 -0.19 9.98 -15.50
CA VAL A 123 -0.68 8.64 -15.17
C VAL A 123 -0.91 7.85 -16.44
N THR A 124 -0.26 6.70 -16.51
CA THR A 124 -0.18 5.85 -17.72
C THR A 124 -0.69 4.44 -17.49
N GLY A 125 -1.19 4.15 -16.29
CA GLY A 125 -1.83 2.88 -16.00
C GLY A 125 -2.48 2.88 -14.61
N LEU A 126 -3.65 2.28 -14.52
CA LEU A 126 -4.39 2.07 -13.29
C LEU A 126 -4.78 0.60 -13.21
N LEU A 127 -4.48 -0.05 -12.09
CA LEU A 127 -4.67 -1.48 -11.89
C LEU A 127 -5.22 -1.78 -10.50
N VAL A 128 -5.95 -2.88 -10.39
CA VAL A 128 -6.34 -3.46 -9.09
C VAL A 128 -5.56 -4.75 -8.91
N LYS A 129 -4.95 -4.93 -7.74
CA LYS A 129 -4.41 -6.23 -7.31
C LYS A 129 -5.33 -6.78 -6.23
N ILE A 130 -5.71 -8.04 -6.41
CA ILE A 130 -6.51 -8.80 -5.45
C ILE A 130 -5.58 -9.77 -4.74
N ALA A 131 -5.57 -9.75 -3.40
CA ALA A 131 -4.78 -10.70 -2.63
C ALA A 131 -5.27 -12.14 -2.83
N ALA A 132 -4.33 -13.08 -2.71
CA ALA A 132 -4.68 -14.50 -2.66
C ALA A 132 -5.59 -14.76 -1.43
N PRO A 133 -6.50 -15.75 -1.49
CA PRO A 133 -7.38 -16.08 -0.38
C PRO A 133 -6.63 -16.24 0.95
N GLY A 134 -7.17 -15.62 2.00
CA GLY A 134 -6.60 -15.68 3.35
C GLY A 134 -5.36 -14.79 3.59
N LYS A 135 -4.79 -14.13 2.57
CA LYS A 135 -3.61 -13.27 2.74
C LYS A 135 -4.00 -11.80 2.98
N ILE A 136 -3.15 -11.10 3.74
CA ILE A 136 -3.25 -9.64 3.98
C ILE A 136 -2.50 -8.78 2.96
N VAL A 137 -1.54 -9.37 2.24
CA VAL A 137 -0.75 -8.69 1.20
C VAL A 137 -1.26 -9.07 -0.19
N THR A 138 -1.35 -8.08 -1.06
CA THR A 138 -1.88 -8.17 -2.43
C THR A 138 -0.79 -8.38 -3.49
N ASN A 139 0.46 -8.61 -3.08
CA ASN A 139 1.58 -8.70 -4.02
C ASN A 139 1.43 -9.92 -4.95
N LEU A 140 1.71 -9.72 -6.24
CA LEU A 140 1.71 -10.78 -7.26
C LEU A 140 2.64 -11.93 -6.90
N HIS A 141 3.82 -11.64 -6.37
CA HIS A 141 4.77 -12.67 -5.90
C HIS A 141 4.22 -13.51 -4.75
N SER A 142 3.20 -13.00 -4.05
CA SER A 142 2.47 -13.72 -2.99
C SER A 142 1.21 -14.43 -3.52
N GLY A 143 1.06 -14.59 -4.84
CA GLY A 143 -0.11 -15.22 -5.46
C GLY A 143 -1.30 -14.29 -5.67
N GLY A 144 -1.09 -12.96 -5.56
CA GLY A 144 -2.11 -11.98 -5.92
C GLY A 144 -2.48 -12.05 -7.41
N THR A 145 -3.64 -11.52 -7.76
CA THR A 145 -4.13 -11.45 -9.15
C THR A 145 -4.27 -10.00 -9.58
N LEU A 146 -3.78 -9.65 -10.78
CA LEU A 146 -4.08 -8.38 -11.42
C LEU A 146 -5.40 -8.45 -12.18
N VAL A 147 -6.20 -7.41 -12.05
CA VAL A 147 -7.43 -7.24 -12.82
C VAL A 147 -7.53 -5.81 -13.34
N ASN A 148 -8.37 -5.62 -14.35
CA ASN A 148 -8.70 -4.31 -14.88
C ASN A 148 -9.23 -3.40 -13.77
N PHE A 149 -8.84 -2.12 -13.77
CA PHE A 149 -9.20 -1.18 -12.71
C PHE A 149 -10.71 -1.03 -12.51
N LYS A 150 -11.46 -0.73 -13.59
CA LYS A 150 -12.91 -0.51 -13.49
C LYS A 150 -13.64 -1.80 -13.09
N GLU A 151 -13.20 -2.92 -13.64
CA GLU A 151 -13.74 -4.24 -13.34
C GLU A 151 -13.49 -4.64 -11.87
N GLY A 152 -12.26 -4.50 -11.38
CA GLY A 152 -11.89 -4.83 -10.01
C GLY A 152 -12.66 -4.02 -8.99
N LEU A 153 -12.85 -2.72 -9.26
CA LEU A 153 -13.67 -1.85 -8.39
C LEU A 153 -15.17 -2.21 -8.45
N ALA A 154 -15.69 -2.59 -9.62
CA ALA A 154 -17.06 -3.08 -9.74
C ALA A 154 -17.26 -4.39 -8.97
N ARG A 155 -16.32 -5.34 -9.06
CA ARG A 155 -16.30 -6.58 -8.26
C ARG A 155 -16.22 -6.32 -6.75
N ALA A 156 -15.64 -5.19 -6.35
CA ALA A 156 -15.60 -4.73 -4.96
C ALA A 156 -16.86 -3.93 -4.53
N GLY A 157 -17.87 -3.83 -5.41
CA GLY A 157 -19.15 -3.19 -5.12
C GLY A 157 -19.19 -1.67 -5.31
N LEU A 158 -18.18 -1.05 -5.93
CA LEU A 158 -18.19 0.39 -6.16
C LEU A 158 -19.08 0.77 -7.33
N LYS A 159 -19.98 1.73 -7.08
CA LYS A 159 -20.84 2.33 -8.13
C LYS A 159 -19.99 3.12 -9.14
N ARG A 160 -20.38 3.10 -10.41
CA ARG A 160 -19.69 3.79 -11.53
C ARG A 160 -19.35 5.26 -11.23
N ARG A 161 -20.28 6.02 -10.62
CA ARG A 161 -20.03 7.42 -10.24
C ARG A 161 -18.91 7.58 -9.21
N LYS A 162 -18.80 6.67 -8.24
CA LYS A 162 -17.69 6.66 -7.27
C LYS A 162 -16.38 6.31 -7.96
N VAL A 163 -16.40 5.37 -8.90
CA VAL A 163 -15.20 4.98 -9.68
C VAL A 163 -14.64 6.16 -10.46
N VAL A 164 -15.47 6.96 -11.16
CA VAL A 164 -15.01 8.15 -11.89
C VAL A 164 -14.32 9.15 -10.95
N LYS A 165 -14.99 9.54 -9.85
CA LYS A 165 -14.41 10.47 -8.87
C LYS A 165 -13.11 9.94 -8.25
N LEU A 166 -13.05 8.64 -8.00
CA LEU A 166 -11.85 8.00 -7.48
C LEU A 166 -10.72 8.03 -8.51
N THR A 167 -10.99 7.78 -9.79
CA THR A 167 -9.99 7.89 -10.86
C THR A 167 -9.33 9.27 -10.87
N ASP A 168 -10.13 10.33 -10.88
CA ASP A 168 -9.61 11.71 -10.90
C ASP A 168 -8.75 11.99 -9.66
N LYS A 169 -9.20 11.49 -8.49
CA LYS A 169 -8.47 11.63 -7.23
C LYS A 169 -7.14 10.87 -7.23
N LEU A 170 -7.10 9.66 -7.78
CA LEU A 170 -5.88 8.85 -7.87
C LEU A 170 -4.88 9.45 -8.86
N ILE A 171 -5.35 10.00 -9.98
CA ILE A 171 -4.51 10.73 -10.93
C ILE A 171 -3.86 11.91 -10.23
N TYR A 172 -4.68 12.74 -9.57
CA TYR A 172 -4.21 13.89 -8.81
C TYR A 172 -3.17 13.52 -7.75
N LEU A 173 -3.51 12.59 -6.86
CA LEU A 173 -2.61 12.17 -5.77
C LEU A 173 -1.34 11.50 -6.30
N GLY A 174 -1.44 10.75 -7.40
CA GLY A 174 -0.32 10.11 -8.05
C GLY A 174 0.69 11.14 -8.58
N GLU A 175 0.22 12.11 -9.37
CA GLU A 175 1.07 13.17 -9.93
C GLU A 175 1.71 14.03 -8.83
N ARG A 176 0.96 14.34 -7.77
CA ARG A 176 1.48 15.04 -6.60
C ARG A 176 2.57 14.23 -5.89
N ALA A 177 2.34 12.95 -5.63
CA ALA A 177 3.35 12.06 -5.04
C ALA A 177 4.60 11.97 -5.90
N ALA A 178 4.44 11.92 -7.23
CA ALA A 178 5.55 11.91 -8.18
C ALA A 178 6.36 13.21 -8.15
N ALA A 179 5.68 14.36 -8.14
CA ALA A 179 6.32 15.67 -8.02
C ALA A 179 7.07 15.81 -6.68
N ALA A 180 6.44 15.43 -5.56
CA ALA A 180 7.03 15.49 -4.23
C ALA A 180 8.32 14.64 -4.13
N LEU A 181 8.30 13.42 -4.67
CA LEU A 181 9.50 12.58 -4.73
C LEU A 181 10.57 13.13 -5.66
N ASN A 182 10.19 13.62 -6.84
CA ASN A 182 11.15 14.14 -7.82
C ASN A 182 11.86 15.41 -7.34
N LYS A 183 11.24 16.20 -6.44
CA LYS A 183 11.92 17.32 -5.76
C LYS A 183 13.10 16.86 -4.92
N LYS A 184 13.00 15.70 -4.27
CA LYS A 184 14.05 15.13 -3.42
C LYS A 184 15.03 14.24 -4.16
N TYR A 185 14.53 13.51 -5.17
CA TYR A 185 15.29 12.54 -5.94
C TYR A 185 15.21 12.93 -7.43
N SER A 186 16.22 13.66 -7.91
CA SER A 186 16.30 14.08 -9.30
C SER A 186 16.48 12.89 -10.25
N GLY A 187 16.00 13.03 -11.49
CA GLY A 187 16.18 12.03 -12.55
C GLY A 187 15.15 10.90 -12.55
N LEU A 188 14.15 10.95 -11.67
CA LEU A 188 13.03 10.01 -11.73
C LEU A 188 12.19 10.27 -12.99
N ARG A 189 11.95 9.21 -13.78
CA ARG A 189 11.09 9.25 -14.97
C ARG A 189 9.88 8.33 -14.90
N GLU A 190 9.89 7.34 -14.01
CA GLU A 190 8.78 6.41 -13.83
C GLU A 190 8.60 6.08 -12.35
N LEU A 191 7.33 5.96 -11.93
CA LEU A 191 6.94 5.59 -10.58
C LEU A 191 5.73 4.65 -10.61
N GLY A 192 5.63 3.81 -9.59
CA GLY A 192 4.43 3.03 -9.30
C GLY A 192 3.94 3.37 -7.91
N VAL A 193 2.81 4.07 -7.81
CA VAL A 193 2.19 4.41 -6.52
C VAL A 193 1.19 3.32 -6.16
N ASP A 194 1.39 2.71 -4.99
CA ASP A 194 0.48 1.72 -4.43
C ASP A 194 -0.48 2.41 -3.46
N PHE A 195 -1.77 2.33 -3.77
CA PHE A 195 -2.84 2.86 -2.93
C PHE A 195 -3.66 1.74 -2.30
N ALA A 196 -3.97 1.85 -1.02
CA ALA A 196 -5.11 1.16 -0.42
C ALA A 196 -6.40 1.94 -0.71
N LEU A 197 -7.53 1.23 -0.68
CA LEU A 197 -8.85 1.84 -0.49
C LEU A 197 -9.42 1.32 0.83
N ASP A 198 -9.94 2.21 1.66
CA ASP A 198 -10.74 1.80 2.81
C ASP A 198 -12.18 1.41 2.40
N GLN A 199 -12.99 0.97 3.37
CA GLN A 199 -14.36 0.49 3.13
C GLN A 199 -15.29 1.60 2.64
N GLU A 200 -14.95 2.87 2.91
CA GLU A 200 -15.68 4.05 2.46
C GLU A 200 -15.30 4.45 1.02
N GLY A 201 -14.18 3.93 0.52
CA GLY A 201 -13.61 4.18 -0.81
C GLY A 201 -12.64 5.36 -0.84
N ARG A 202 -12.12 5.78 0.31
CA ARG A 202 -11.06 6.79 0.40
C ARG A 202 -9.70 6.14 0.13
N PRO A 203 -8.86 6.77 -0.72
CA PRO A 203 -7.54 6.26 -1.06
C PRO A 203 -6.50 6.58 0.02
N TRP A 204 -5.51 5.69 0.17
CA TRP A 204 -4.38 5.85 1.07
C TRP A 204 -3.09 5.45 0.36
N ILE A 205 -2.08 6.31 0.30
CA ILE A 205 -0.79 6.00 -0.32
C ILE A 205 0.01 5.09 0.62
N LEU A 206 0.18 3.82 0.24
CA LEU A 206 0.92 2.84 1.04
C LEU A 206 2.42 2.90 0.76
N GLU A 207 2.78 3.03 -0.52
CA GLU A 207 4.16 3.04 -0.99
C GLU A 207 4.26 3.71 -2.38
N VAL A 208 5.41 4.33 -2.66
CA VAL A 208 5.80 4.73 -4.02
C VAL A 208 7.05 3.97 -4.44
N ASN A 209 6.97 3.25 -5.56
CA ASN A 209 8.07 2.47 -6.12
C ASN A 209 8.78 3.27 -7.21
N THR A 210 10.09 3.45 -7.08
CA THR A 210 10.93 4.19 -8.05
C THR A 210 11.48 3.34 -9.18
N ARG A 211 11.24 2.03 -9.15
CA ARG A 211 11.54 1.06 -10.21
C ARG A 211 10.33 0.12 -10.37
N PRO A 212 9.18 0.65 -10.81
CA PRO A 212 7.97 -0.16 -10.90
C PRO A 212 8.13 -1.25 -11.96
N GLN A 213 7.74 -2.47 -11.64
CA GLN A 213 7.63 -3.53 -12.66
C GLN A 213 6.32 -3.37 -13.44
N PHE A 214 6.39 -3.68 -14.73
CA PHE A 214 5.23 -3.68 -15.62
C PHE A 214 4.77 -5.12 -15.87
N PRO A 215 3.46 -5.40 -15.81
CA PRO A 215 2.91 -6.69 -16.22
C PRO A 215 2.88 -6.81 -17.75
N LYS A 216 4.06 -6.94 -18.37
CA LYS A 216 4.19 -7.08 -19.83
C LYS A 216 3.42 -8.31 -20.32
N GLY A 217 2.56 -8.13 -21.33
CA GLY A 217 1.85 -9.23 -22.00
C GLY A 217 0.60 -9.75 -21.27
N ASP A 218 0.21 -9.16 -20.13
CA ASP A 218 -1.05 -9.53 -19.48
C ASP A 218 -2.22 -8.79 -20.16
N LYS A 219 -2.95 -9.50 -21.03
CA LYS A 219 -4.12 -8.98 -21.76
C LYS A 219 -5.22 -8.44 -20.82
N ARG A 220 -5.23 -8.81 -19.54
CA ARG A 220 -6.18 -8.29 -18.53
C ARG A 220 -5.84 -6.86 -18.10
N VAL A 221 -4.67 -6.37 -18.50
CA VAL A 221 -3.97 -5.20 -17.97
C VAL A 221 -3.55 -4.23 -19.10
N ASP A 222 -4.18 -4.35 -20.28
CA ASP A 222 -3.82 -3.63 -21.51
C ASP A 222 -4.05 -2.09 -21.49
N GLN A 223 -4.20 -1.50 -20.30
CA GLN A 223 -4.33 -0.06 -20.06
C GLN A 223 -3.02 0.63 -19.68
N TYR A 224 -1.91 -0.11 -19.64
CA TYR A 224 -0.60 0.48 -19.42
C TYR A 224 0.02 0.93 -20.76
N HIS A 225 0.38 2.20 -20.85
CA HIS A 225 1.07 2.74 -22.03
C HIS A 225 2.46 3.24 -21.63
N ARG A 226 3.52 2.60 -22.15
CA ARG A 226 4.88 3.14 -21.98
C ARG A 226 5.03 4.36 -22.90
N ILE A 227 5.18 5.54 -22.31
CA ILE A 227 5.35 6.82 -23.03
C ILE A 227 6.75 7.40 -22.87
N ILE A 228 7.59 6.79 -22.03
CA ILE A 228 9.01 7.12 -21.96
C ILE A 228 9.68 6.68 -23.27
N VAL A 229 9.92 7.64 -24.14
CA VAL A 229 10.81 7.50 -25.29
C VAL A 229 12.25 7.63 -24.77
N ASN A 230 13.12 6.70 -25.17
CA ASN A 230 14.52 6.70 -24.74
C ASN A 230 15.25 7.94 -25.28
N LYS A 231 16.22 8.42 -24.49
CA LYS A 231 17.50 8.91 -25.02
C LYS A 231 18.44 7.71 -25.02
#